data_AF-A0A6B3GJC5-F1
#
_entry.id   AF-A0A6B3GJC5-F1
#
_cell.length_a   1.000
_cell.length_b   1.000
_cell.length_c   1.000
_cell.angle_alpha   90.00
_cell.angle_beta   90.00
_cell.angle_gamma   90.00
#
_symmetry.space_group_name_H-M   'P 1'
#
loop_
_entity.id
_entity.type
_entity.pdbx_description
1 polymer ?
#
loop_
_entity_poly.entity_id
_entity_poly.type
_entity_poly.pdbx_seq_one_letter_code
_entity_poly.pdbx_strand_id
1 'polypeptide(L)'
;MVLLQEMCSADLDSVRASLGGEWRSLFRPYTAVREGRRSTVRCTGDGRGTAGYGMLSGLPLTEVADVPLPQPATGLRRNILCATAAAEDLRICTTHLNPQQGGTRAVDAGLRERQLRALAGAAAGPRTVFGGDLNTAPSGSVDAAAWSRV
;
A
#
# COMPACT_ATOMS: atom_id res chain seq x y z
N MET A 1 1.76 -5.66 -14.75
CA MET A 1 1.36 -4.98 -13.49
C MET A 1 2.60 -4.74 -12.66
N VAL A 2 2.72 -3.59 -12.00
CA VAL A 2 3.80 -3.29 -11.06
C VAL A 2 3.19 -2.65 -9.81
N LEU A 3 3.55 -3.15 -8.63
CA LEU A 3 3.12 -2.60 -7.33
C LEU A 3 4.27 -1.81 -6.73
N LEU A 4 3.99 -0.61 -6.26
CA LEU A 4 5.04 0.35 -5.88
C LEU A 4 4.72 0.94 -4.50
N GLN A 5 5.72 0.95 -3.62
CA GLN A 5 5.63 1.52 -2.27
C GLN A 5 6.75 2.55 -2.07
N GLU A 6 6.55 3.49 -1.15
CA GLU A 6 7.53 4.53 -0.81
C GLU A 6 7.97 5.41 -2.00
N MET A 7 7.05 5.64 -2.93
CA MET A 7 7.36 6.38 -4.13
C MET A 7 6.84 7.82 -4.06
N CYS A 8 7.54 8.71 -4.77
CA CYS A 8 7.06 10.07 -5.00
C CYS A 8 6.11 10.10 -6.20
N SER A 9 5.04 10.90 -6.11
CA SER A 9 4.06 11.01 -7.20
C SER A 9 4.68 11.45 -8.53
N ALA A 10 5.67 12.36 -8.48
CA ALA A 10 6.37 12.80 -9.69
C ALA A 10 7.21 11.67 -10.32
N ASP A 11 7.82 10.80 -9.51
CA ASP A 11 8.58 9.66 -10.01
C ASP A 11 7.65 8.63 -10.67
N LEU A 12 6.48 8.39 -10.08
CA LEU A 12 5.45 7.53 -10.67
C LEU A 12 5.03 8.04 -12.06
N ASP A 13 4.78 9.34 -12.18
CA ASP A 13 4.40 9.96 -13.44
C ASP A 13 5.52 9.85 -14.48
N SER A 14 6.78 10.05 -14.06
CA SER A 14 7.95 9.88 -14.92
C SER A 14 8.10 8.43 -15.40
N VAL A 15 7.96 7.44 -14.52
CA VAL A 15 8.05 6.02 -14.88
C VAL A 15 6.92 5.63 -15.82
N ARG A 16 5.68 6.07 -15.54
CA ARG A 16 4.54 5.85 -16.43
C ARG A 16 4.79 6.41 -17.82
N ALA A 17 5.30 7.64 -17.91
CA ALA A 17 5.61 8.27 -19.18
C ALA A 17 6.66 7.47 -19.98
N SER A 18 7.72 7.01 -19.32
CA SER A 18 8.78 6.18 -19.94
C SER A 18 8.29 4.82 -20.42
N LEU A 19 7.27 4.24 -19.77
CA LEU A 19 6.67 2.97 -20.17
C LEU A 19 5.71 3.12 -21.37
N GLY A 20 5.26 4.33 -21.69
CA GLY A 20 4.41 4.64 -22.85
C GLY A 20 2.93 4.88 -22.54
N GLY A 21 2.19 5.39 -23.53
CA GLY A 21 0.81 5.89 -23.37
C GLY A 21 -0.23 4.86 -22.95
N GLU A 22 0.04 3.57 -23.19
CA GLU A 22 -0.83 2.46 -22.77
C GLU A 22 -0.79 2.21 -21.26
N TRP A 23 0.27 2.66 -20.57
CA TRP A 23 0.41 2.46 -19.14
C TRP A 23 -0.38 3.48 -18.33
N ARG A 24 -1.17 2.96 -17.40
CA ARG A 24 -1.98 3.70 -16.43
C ARG A 24 -1.37 3.58 -15.04
N SER A 25 -1.54 4.62 -14.24
CA SER A 25 -1.14 4.65 -12.83
C SER A 25 -2.36 4.85 -11.93
N LEU A 26 -2.33 4.21 -10.76
CA LEU A 26 -3.15 4.59 -9.62
C LEU A 26 -2.21 4.91 -8.45
N PHE A 27 -2.54 5.96 -7.71
CA PHE A 27 -1.69 6.44 -6.62
C PHE A 27 -2.52 6.85 -5.41
N ARG A 28 -1.96 6.58 -4.23
CA ARG A 28 -2.47 7.02 -2.93
C ARG A 28 -1.35 7.64 -2.11
N PRO A 29 -1.46 8.94 -1.76
CA PRO A 29 -0.47 9.58 -0.92
C PRO A 29 -0.61 9.10 0.54
N TYR A 30 0.51 9.04 1.24
CA TYR A 30 0.48 8.76 2.68
C TYR A 30 -0.09 9.94 3.45
N THR A 31 -0.82 9.62 4.53
CA THR A 31 -1.25 10.59 5.54
C THR A 31 -0.49 10.32 6.83
N ALA A 32 0.13 11.34 7.41
CA ALA A 32 0.72 11.27 8.74
C ALA A 32 -0.22 11.90 9.77
N VAL A 33 -0.24 11.34 10.99
CA VAL A 33 -0.83 11.97 12.18
C VAL A 33 0.28 12.34 13.15
N ARG A 34 0.37 13.62 13.51
CA ARG A 34 1.28 14.12 14.56
C ARG A 34 0.49 15.07 15.45
N GLU A 35 0.50 14.81 16.76
CA GLU A 35 -0.22 15.64 17.74
C GLU A 35 -1.70 15.87 17.37
N GLY A 36 -2.36 14.80 16.89
CA GLY A 36 -3.75 14.84 16.42
C GLY A 36 -3.96 15.49 15.05
N ARG A 37 -2.97 16.19 14.49
CA ARG A 37 -3.05 16.84 13.17
C ARG A 37 -2.72 15.85 12.06
N ARG A 38 -3.53 15.88 11.01
CA ARG A 38 -3.31 15.10 9.78
C ARG A 38 -2.60 15.95 8.73
N SER A 39 -1.63 15.37 8.06
CA SER A 39 -0.94 15.99 6.93
C SER A 39 -0.58 14.96 5.87
N THR A 40 -0.67 15.35 4.60
CA THR A 40 -0.13 14.55 3.50
C THR A 40 1.40 14.55 3.57
N VAL A 41 2.01 13.38 3.37
CA VAL A 41 3.47 13.25 3.39
C VAL A 41 4.05 13.76 2.07
N ARG A 42 4.96 14.73 2.16
CA ARG A 42 5.71 15.25 1.01
C ARG A 42 6.96 14.42 0.79
N CYS A 43 7.35 14.26 -0.46
CA CYS A 43 8.69 13.76 -0.75
C CYS A 43 9.76 14.81 -0.41
N THR A 44 10.96 14.34 -0.10
CA THR A 44 12.13 15.20 0.06
C THR A 44 12.65 15.64 -1.31
N GLY A 45 13.10 16.89 -1.41
CA GLY A 45 13.51 17.51 -2.67
C GLY A 45 12.36 18.23 -3.39
N ASP A 46 12.69 19.36 -4.00
CA ASP A 46 11.70 20.23 -4.64
C ASP A 46 11.04 19.56 -5.84
N GLY A 47 9.74 19.82 -6.02
CA GLY A 47 8.97 19.34 -7.17
C GLY A 47 8.63 17.85 -7.18
N ARG A 48 9.10 17.03 -6.23
CA ARG A 48 8.85 15.57 -6.25
C ARG A 48 7.43 15.15 -5.85
N GLY A 49 6.63 16.10 -5.37
CA GLY A 49 5.23 15.87 -5.01
C GLY A 49 5.07 15.17 -3.65
N THR A 50 4.15 14.20 -3.58
CA THR A 50 3.78 13.51 -2.33
C THR A 50 4.32 12.09 -2.30
N ALA A 51 4.72 11.63 -1.13
CA ALA A 51 5.11 10.24 -0.91
C ALA A 51 3.87 9.36 -0.75
N GLY A 52 3.90 8.15 -1.31
CA GLY A 52 2.77 7.25 -1.29
C GLY A 52 3.08 5.87 -1.84
N TYR A 53 2.02 5.20 -2.27
CA TYR A 53 2.04 3.87 -2.87
C TYR A 53 1.03 3.83 -4.00
N GLY A 54 1.20 2.87 -4.91
CA GLY A 54 0.40 2.81 -6.11
C GLY A 54 0.65 1.56 -6.93
N MET A 55 0.08 1.57 -8.13
CA MET A 55 0.30 0.52 -9.11
C MET A 55 0.38 1.10 -10.52
N LEU A 56 1.13 0.41 -11.38
CA LEU A 56 1.20 0.63 -12.81
C LEU A 56 0.64 -0.58 -13.56
N SER A 57 -0.19 -0.33 -14.57
CA SER A 57 -0.81 -1.36 -15.38
C SER A 57 -0.79 -0.98 -16.85
N GLY A 58 -0.38 -1.91 -17.71
CA GLY A 58 -0.60 -1.83 -19.16
C GLY A 58 -2.03 -2.21 -19.58
N LEU A 59 -2.88 -2.63 -18.62
CA LEU A 59 -4.30 -2.93 -18.83
C LEU A 59 -5.15 -1.83 -18.17
N PRO A 60 -6.36 -1.53 -18.71
CA PRO A 60 -7.31 -0.65 -18.07
C PRO A 60 -7.66 -1.12 -16.65
N LEU A 61 -7.64 -0.17 -15.71
CA LEU A 61 -7.99 -0.39 -14.31
C LEU A 61 -9.38 0.17 -14.04
N THR A 62 -10.24 -0.64 -13.45
CA THR A 62 -11.62 -0.32 -13.09
C THR A 62 -11.87 -0.64 -11.61
N GLU A 63 -13.05 -0.31 -11.09
CA GLU A 63 -13.46 -0.66 -9.71
C GLU A 63 -12.43 -0.29 -8.63
N VAL A 64 -11.84 0.91 -8.78
CA VAL A 64 -10.79 1.39 -7.90
C VAL A 64 -11.36 1.62 -6.50
N ALA A 65 -10.79 0.94 -5.51
CA ALA A 65 -11.21 1.02 -4.12
C ALA A 65 -10.03 1.36 -3.21
N ASP A 66 -10.26 2.28 -2.28
CA ASP A 66 -9.36 2.59 -1.18
C ASP A 66 -9.94 1.97 0.09
N VAL A 67 -9.43 0.81 0.48
CA VAL A 67 -9.95 0.02 1.60
C VAL A 67 -9.18 0.36 2.87
N PRO A 68 -9.87 0.78 3.94
CA PRO A 68 -9.20 1.20 5.17
C PRO A 68 -8.51 0.03 5.87
N LEU A 69 -7.31 0.28 6.39
CA LEU A 69 -6.66 -0.61 7.36
C LEU A 69 -6.92 -0.13 8.79
N PRO A 70 -6.80 -1.03 9.79
CA PRO A 70 -6.48 -0.63 11.15
C PRO A 70 -5.26 0.30 11.17
N GLN A 71 -5.30 1.38 11.95
CA GLN A 71 -4.28 2.44 11.91
C GLN A 71 -3.62 2.63 13.28
N PRO A 72 -2.36 3.08 13.34
CA PRO A 72 -1.80 3.56 14.58
C PRO A 72 -2.47 4.89 15.00
N ALA A 73 -2.39 5.21 16.29
CA ALA A 73 -2.89 6.47 16.83
C ALA A 73 -2.11 7.69 16.31
N THR A 74 -0.79 7.52 16.10
CA THR A 74 0.13 8.54 15.59
C THR A 74 1.04 7.93 14.52
N GLY A 75 1.64 8.75 13.67
CA GLY A 75 2.54 8.33 12.60
C GLY A 75 1.83 8.12 11.26
N LEU A 76 2.44 7.33 10.38
CA LEU A 76 1.91 7.07 9.05
C LEU A 76 0.67 6.19 9.10
N ARG A 77 -0.40 6.68 8.45
CA ARG A 77 -1.61 5.93 8.14
C ARG A 77 -1.51 5.39 6.72
N ARG A 78 -1.95 4.15 6.54
CA ARG A 78 -1.74 3.35 5.34
C ARG A 78 -3.04 2.62 5.00
N ASN A 79 -3.43 2.53 3.74
CA ASN A 79 -4.63 1.78 3.34
C ASN A 79 -4.27 0.67 2.35
N ILE A 80 -5.27 -0.05 1.86
CA ILE A 80 -5.13 -0.97 0.73
C ILE A 80 -5.74 -0.30 -0.50
N LEU A 81 -4.99 -0.25 -1.60
CA LEU A 81 -5.48 0.22 -2.88
C LEU A 81 -5.78 -1.00 -3.75
N CYS A 82 -7.05 -1.18 -4.11
CA CYS A 82 -7.47 -2.24 -5.00
C CYS A 82 -8.01 -1.69 -6.32
N ALA A 83 -7.86 -2.47 -7.39
CA ALA A 83 -8.48 -2.21 -8.69
C ALA A 83 -8.65 -3.53 -9.45
N THR A 84 -9.53 -3.53 -10.45
CA THR A 84 -9.78 -4.67 -11.33
C THR A 84 -9.16 -4.40 -12.71
N ALA A 85 -8.25 -5.27 -13.15
CA ALA A 85 -7.70 -5.26 -14.50
C ALA A 85 -8.72 -5.91 -15.44
N ALA A 86 -9.59 -5.10 -16.04
CA ALA A 86 -10.86 -5.54 -16.62
C ALA A 86 -10.71 -6.61 -17.72
N ALA A 87 -9.68 -6.51 -18.56
CA ALA A 87 -9.44 -7.46 -19.65
C ALA A 87 -9.17 -8.90 -19.15
N GLU A 88 -8.68 -9.04 -17.93
CA GLU A 88 -8.26 -10.32 -17.36
C GLU A 88 -9.18 -10.80 -16.22
N ASP A 89 -10.21 -10.01 -15.88
CA ASP A 89 -11.04 -10.21 -14.70
C ASP A 89 -10.19 -10.57 -13.46
N LEU A 90 -9.15 -9.76 -13.25
CA LEU A 90 -8.18 -9.96 -12.17
C LEU A 90 -8.29 -8.78 -11.20
N ARG A 91 -8.59 -9.06 -9.94
CA ARG A 91 -8.55 -8.05 -8.87
C ARG A 91 -7.14 -7.98 -8.30
N ILE A 92 -6.60 -6.78 -8.18
CA ILE A 92 -5.26 -6.54 -7.64
C ILE A 92 -5.38 -5.59 -6.46
N CYS A 93 -4.84 -5.97 -5.31
CA CYS A 93 -4.78 -5.16 -4.11
C CYS A 93 -3.34 -4.92 -3.69
N THR A 94 -2.92 -3.66 -3.58
CA THR A 94 -1.60 -3.30 -3.05
C THR A 94 -1.69 -2.55 -1.75
N THR A 95 -0.72 -2.78 -0.88
CA THR A 95 -0.58 -2.03 0.35
C THR A 95 0.88 -1.89 0.73
N HIS A 96 1.13 -0.97 1.65
CA HIS A 96 2.35 -0.93 2.44
C HIS A 96 1.84 -1.02 3.88
N LEU A 97 2.15 -2.07 4.63
CA LEU A 97 1.68 -2.24 6.02
C LEU A 97 2.56 -1.45 6.99
N ASN A 98 2.05 -1.18 8.19
CA ASN A 98 2.87 -0.52 9.21
C ASN A 98 3.96 -1.49 9.72
N PRO A 99 5.20 -1.01 9.89
CA PRO A 99 6.24 -1.81 10.54
C PRO A 99 5.90 -2.05 12.02
N GLN A 100 6.38 -3.16 12.61
CA GLN A 100 6.26 -3.42 14.06
C GLN A 100 6.98 -2.36 14.89
N GLN A 101 8.06 -1.81 14.35
CA GLN A 101 8.80 -0.73 14.97
C GLN A 101 8.75 0.49 14.04
N GLY A 102 8.17 1.59 14.51
CA GLY A 102 8.01 2.80 13.72
C GLY A 102 8.29 4.04 14.57
N GLY A 103 9.48 4.61 14.43
CA GLY A 103 9.90 5.80 15.18
C GLY A 103 10.15 5.53 16.68
N THR A 104 9.91 6.53 17.52
CA THR A 104 10.26 6.50 18.97
C THR A 104 9.22 5.83 19.87
N ARG A 105 8.11 5.32 19.33
CA ARG A 105 7.07 4.63 20.10
C ARG A 105 6.78 3.26 19.52
N ALA A 106 6.63 2.28 20.41
CA ALA A 106 6.16 0.96 20.04
C ALA A 106 4.77 1.06 19.39
N VAL A 107 4.62 0.43 18.24
CA VAL A 107 3.31 0.20 17.63
C VAL A 107 2.63 -0.93 18.38
N ASP A 108 1.30 -0.90 18.51
CA ASP A 108 0.54 -2.01 19.08
C ASP A 108 0.96 -3.33 18.42
N ALA A 109 1.39 -4.29 19.25
CA ALA A 109 1.89 -5.59 18.81
C ALA A 109 0.88 -6.35 17.93
N GLY A 110 -0.43 -6.14 18.13
CA GLY A 110 -1.49 -6.75 17.34
C GLY A 110 -1.87 -5.98 16.07
N LEU A 111 -1.34 -4.77 15.85
CA LEU A 111 -1.77 -3.93 14.73
C LEU A 111 -1.53 -4.63 13.39
N ARG A 112 -0.33 -5.18 13.20
CA ARG A 112 0.04 -5.80 11.92
C ARG A 112 -0.79 -7.05 11.61
N GLU A 113 -1.04 -7.87 12.62
CA GLU A 113 -1.91 -9.05 12.50
C GLU A 113 -3.32 -8.65 12.03
N ARG A 114 -3.88 -7.57 12.60
CA ARG A 114 -5.18 -7.02 12.16
C ARG A 114 -5.11 -6.42 10.76
N GLN A 115 -4.00 -5.78 10.39
CA GLN A 115 -3.80 -5.24 9.04
C GLN A 115 -3.70 -6.35 7.98
N LEU A 116 -3.00 -7.45 8.27
CA LEU A 116 -2.93 -8.61 7.38
C LEU A 116 -4.30 -9.26 7.19
N ARG A 117 -5.08 -9.45 8.27
CA ARG A 117 -6.45 -9.95 8.17
C ARG A 117 -7.34 -9.04 7.33
N ALA A 118 -7.21 -7.71 7.49
CA ALA A 118 -7.94 -6.76 6.66
C ALA A 118 -7.53 -6.84 5.18
N LEU A 119 -6.23 -7.05 4.89
CA LEU A 119 -5.75 -7.27 3.51
C LEU A 119 -6.29 -8.57 2.92
N ALA A 120 -6.21 -9.67 3.66
CA ALA A 120 -6.75 -10.96 3.22
C ALA A 120 -8.26 -10.87 2.96
N GLY A 121 -9.01 -10.16 3.80
CA GLY A 121 -10.43 -9.90 3.59
C GLY A 121 -10.71 -9.03 2.37
N ALA A 122 -9.94 -7.95 2.15
CA ALA A 122 -10.09 -7.08 0.98
C ALA A 122 -9.74 -7.79 -0.35
N ALA A 123 -8.88 -8.80 -0.25
CA ALA A 123 -8.44 -9.65 -1.35
C ALA A 123 -9.18 -11.00 -1.40
N ALA A 124 -10.26 -11.16 -0.62
CA ALA A 124 -11.06 -12.38 -0.63
C ALA A 124 -11.91 -12.41 -1.90
N GLY A 125 -11.58 -13.30 -2.82
CA GLY A 125 -12.32 -13.47 -4.05
C GLY A 125 -11.58 -14.36 -5.05
N PRO A 126 -12.29 -14.92 -6.05
CA PRO A 126 -11.63 -15.60 -7.15
C PRO A 126 -10.72 -14.61 -7.90
N ARG A 127 -9.65 -15.14 -8.51
CA ARG A 127 -8.76 -14.36 -9.39
C ARG A 127 -8.26 -13.06 -8.76
N THR A 128 -7.82 -13.13 -7.51
CA THR A 128 -7.28 -11.98 -6.79
C THR A 128 -5.79 -12.16 -6.51
N VAL A 129 -5.01 -11.10 -6.76
CA VAL A 129 -3.62 -11.00 -6.36
C VAL A 129 -3.49 -9.86 -5.36
N PHE A 130 -2.77 -10.08 -4.26
CA PHE A 130 -2.41 -9.00 -3.35
C PHE A 130 -0.90 -8.99 -3.07
N GLY A 131 -0.37 -7.81 -2.77
CA GLY A 131 1.05 -7.68 -2.43
C GLY A 131 1.53 -6.26 -2.18
N GLY A 132 2.84 -6.14 -1.98
CA GLY A 132 3.55 -4.92 -1.62
C GLY A 132 4.44 -5.15 -0.41
N ASP A 133 4.86 -4.08 0.24
CA ASP A 133 5.65 -4.17 1.47
C ASP A 133 4.73 -4.47 2.67
N LEU A 134 4.66 -5.74 3.05
CA LEU A 134 3.86 -6.21 4.17
C LEU A 134 4.57 -6.03 5.52
N ASN A 135 5.82 -5.58 5.53
CA ASN A 135 6.64 -5.42 6.72
C ASN A 135 6.63 -6.66 7.64
N THR A 136 6.48 -7.85 7.05
CA THR A 136 6.52 -9.16 7.71
C THR A 136 7.59 -10.03 7.09
N ALA A 137 8.27 -10.80 7.95
CA ALA A 137 9.09 -11.89 7.47
C ALA A 137 8.20 -13.05 6.97
N PRO A 138 8.65 -13.81 5.96
CA PRO A 138 7.92 -14.99 5.49
C PRO A 138 7.78 -16.05 6.59
N SER A 139 6.76 -16.90 6.48
CA SER A 139 6.50 -18.01 7.40
C SER A 139 7.72 -18.93 7.56
N GLY A 140 8.04 -19.33 8.79
CA GLY A 140 9.20 -20.19 9.10
C GLY A 140 10.48 -19.45 9.47
N SER A 141 10.49 -18.12 9.37
CA SER A 141 11.50 -17.27 10.01
C SER A 141 11.20 -17.05 11.49
N VAL A 142 12.20 -16.65 12.28
CA VAL A 142 12.06 -16.38 13.73
C VAL A 142 11.02 -15.28 14.01
N ASP A 143 10.73 -14.43 13.02
CA ASP A 143 9.77 -13.31 13.08
C ASP A 143 8.42 -13.58 12.36
N ALA A 144 8.13 -14.85 12.03
CA ALA A 144 6.95 -15.28 11.25
C ALA A 144 5.58 -15.19 11.96
N ALA A 145 5.52 -14.74 13.21
CA ALA A 145 4.33 -14.85 14.08
C ALA A 145 3.07 -14.19 13.51
N ALA A 146 3.21 -13.24 12.58
CA ALA A 146 2.08 -12.52 12.00
C ALA A 146 1.30 -13.33 10.96
N TRP A 147 1.94 -14.27 10.24
CA TRP A 147 1.27 -15.06 9.20
C TRP A 147 0.52 -16.28 9.74
N SER A 148 0.95 -16.86 10.85
CA SER A 148 0.35 -18.08 11.41
C SER A 148 -1.07 -17.90 11.98
N ARG A 149 -1.61 -16.68 11.91
CA ARG A 149 -2.88 -16.26 12.52
C ARG A 149 -3.81 -15.54 11.54
N VAL A 150 -3.45 -15.51 10.25
CA VAL A 150 -4.22 -14.86 9.18
C VAL A 150 -5.02 -15.90 8.44
#